data_AF-A0A4Q5A993-F1
#
_entry.id   AF-A0A4Q5A993-F1
#
_cell.length_a   1.000
_cell.length_b   1.000
_cell.length_c   1.000
_cell.angle_alpha   90.00
_cell.angle_beta   90.00
_cell.angle_gamma   90.00
#
_symmetry.space_group_name_H-M   'P 1'
#
loop_
_entity.id
_entity.type
_entity.pdbx_description
1 polymer ?
#
loop_
_entity_poly.entity_id
_entity_poly.type
_entity_poly.pdbx_seq_one_letter_code
_entity_poly.pdbx_strand_id
1 'polypeptide(L)'
;MIGMLRMYLSALAAQLLGTVREVEDASTVAIVKVQSLIHVMDFVTAAIFTAKRGNDTPAANERVLAQLESQLTSFERDTRELAARGAHQAEARHEIAAGALAQLRAVSFAVEVEEMTS
;
A
#
# COMPACT_ATOMS: atom_id res chain seq x y z
N MET A 1 -10.09 -6.05 -11.24
CA MET A 1 -9.73 -5.25 -10.03
C MET A 1 -9.51 -6.06 -8.74
N ILE A 2 -10.48 -6.80 -8.19
CA ILE A 2 -10.32 -7.48 -6.87
C ILE A 2 -9.11 -8.44 -6.84
N GLY A 3 -8.84 -9.14 -7.95
CA GLY A 3 -7.64 -9.98 -8.11
C GLY A 3 -6.34 -9.18 -7.90
N MET A 4 -6.23 -8.01 -8.53
CA MET A 4 -5.10 -7.09 -8.37
C MET A 4 -4.93 -6.63 -6.92
N LEU A 5 -6.01 -6.20 -6.24
CA LEU A 5 -5.92 -5.79 -4.84
C LEU A 5 -5.49 -6.95 -3.92
N ARG A 6 -5.89 -8.19 -4.22
CA ARG A 6 -5.43 -9.38 -3.51
C ARG A 6 -3.95 -9.70 -3.76
N MET A 7 -3.50 -9.56 -5.00
CA MET A 7 -2.08 -9.70 -5.34
C MET A 7 -1.24 -8.66 -4.60
N TYR A 8 -1.71 -7.41 -4.57
CA TYR A 8 -1.05 -6.34 -3.86
C TYR A 8 -0.98 -6.60 -2.35
N LEU A 9 -2.09 -7.03 -1.73
CA LEU A 9 -2.11 -7.44 -0.32
C LEU A 9 -1.14 -8.60 -0.03
N SER A 10 -1.02 -9.56 -0.96
CA SER A 10 -0.10 -10.69 -0.82
C SER A 10 1.37 -10.25 -0.88
N ALA A 11 1.70 -9.29 -1.75
CA ALA A 11 3.04 -8.70 -1.80
C ALA A 11 3.39 -7.97 -0.50
N LEU A 12 2.47 -7.16 0.03
CA LEU A 12 2.64 -6.47 1.32
C LEU A 12 2.80 -7.46 2.49
N ALA A 13 2.04 -8.56 2.50
CA ALA A 13 2.17 -9.60 3.50
C ALA A 13 3.54 -10.30 3.46
N ALA A 14 4.09 -10.54 2.27
CA ALA A 14 5.43 -11.09 2.11
C ALA A 14 6.52 -10.12 2.65
N GLN A 15 6.36 -8.82 2.40
CA GLN A 15 7.24 -7.79 2.97
C GLN A 15 7.16 -7.78 4.49
N LEU A 16 5.93 -7.84 5.06
CA LEU A 16 5.71 -7.88 6.50
C LEU A 16 6.40 -9.08 7.15
N LEU A 17 6.29 -10.27 6.56
CA LEU A 17 6.97 -11.47 7.07
C LEU A 17 8.49 -11.30 7.08
N GLY A 18 9.05 -10.69 6.04
CA GLY A 18 10.48 -10.37 5.97
C GLY A 18 10.90 -9.39 7.08
N THR A 19 10.15 -8.30 7.25
CA THR A 19 10.44 -7.28 8.26
C THR A 19 10.28 -7.79 9.69
N VAL A 20 9.29 -8.65 9.97
CA VAL A 20 9.11 -9.24 11.31
C VAL A 20 10.33 -10.07 11.74
N ARG A 21 11.00 -10.75 10.79
CA ARG A 21 12.25 -11.46 11.09
C ARG A 21 13.39 -10.52 11.47
N GLU A 22 13.40 -9.28 10.96
CA GLU A 22 14.37 -8.24 11.36
C GLU A 22 14.05 -7.64 12.76
N VAL A 23 12.82 -7.79 13.26
CA VAL A 23 12.43 -7.28 14.59
C VAL A 23 13.02 -8.12 15.72
N GLU A 24 13.34 -9.40 15.48
CA GLU A 24 14.00 -10.26 16.48
C GLU A 24 15.33 -9.65 16.97
N ASP A 25 15.96 -8.78 16.16
CA ASP A 25 17.19 -8.03 16.50
C ASP A 25 16.94 -6.73 17.31
N ALA A 26 15.74 -6.52 17.86
CA ALA A 26 15.35 -5.37 18.70
C ALA A 26 15.50 -3.98 18.04
N SER A 27 15.42 -3.92 16.70
CA SER A 27 15.51 -2.65 15.96
C SER A 27 14.20 -1.86 16.01
N THR A 28 14.23 -0.66 16.60
CA THR A 28 13.10 0.29 16.61
C THR A 28 12.63 0.63 15.19
N VAL A 29 13.53 0.65 14.20
CA VAL A 29 13.19 0.89 12.79
C VAL A 29 12.36 -0.26 12.22
N ALA A 30 12.68 -1.50 12.57
CA ALA A 30 11.93 -2.67 12.12
C ALA A 30 10.48 -2.65 12.66
N ILE A 31 10.30 -2.25 13.93
CA ILE A 31 8.95 -2.07 14.51
C ILE A 31 8.15 -1.03 13.72
N VAL A 32 8.77 0.10 13.37
CA VAL A 32 8.10 1.17 12.62
C VAL A 32 7.72 0.70 11.22
N LYS A 33 8.61 -0.04 10.52
CA LYS A 33 8.30 -0.64 9.22
C LYS A 33 7.11 -1.60 9.32
N VAL A 34 7.06 -2.46 10.33
CA VAL A 34 5.93 -3.36 10.59
C VAL A 34 4.63 -2.56 10.76
N GLN A 35 4.63 -1.52 11.59
CA GLN A 35 3.45 -0.67 11.81
C GLN A 35 2.99 0.01 10.52
N SER A 36 3.92 0.53 9.72
CA SER A 36 3.61 1.16 8.44
C SER A 36 3.05 0.17 7.42
N LEU A 37 3.61 -1.04 7.34
CA LEU A 37 3.11 -2.10 6.46
C LEU A 37 1.69 -2.51 6.84
N ILE A 38 1.41 -2.70 8.13
CA ILE A 38 0.05 -3.01 8.62
C ILE A 38 -0.92 -1.89 8.22
N HIS A 39 -0.54 -0.63 8.39
CA HIS A 39 -1.39 0.49 8.04
C HIS A 39 -1.72 0.55 6.53
N VAL A 40 -0.73 0.29 5.68
CA VAL A 40 -0.93 0.18 4.23
C VAL A 40 -1.86 -1.01 3.89
N MET A 41 -1.65 -2.17 4.53
CA MET A 41 -2.49 -3.35 4.34
C MET A 41 -3.94 -3.09 4.74
N ASP A 42 -4.18 -2.28 5.76
CA ASP A 42 -5.53 -1.87 6.17
C ASP A 42 -6.24 -1.06 5.07
N PHE A 43 -5.55 -0.12 4.41
CA PHE A 43 -6.11 0.62 3.27
C PHE A 43 -6.49 -0.31 2.12
N VAL A 44 -5.60 -1.24 1.75
CA VAL A 44 -5.87 -2.21 0.67
C VAL A 44 -7.03 -3.12 1.05
N THR A 45 -7.08 -3.57 2.30
CA THR A 45 -8.17 -4.41 2.80
C THR A 45 -9.51 -3.67 2.78
N ALA A 46 -9.54 -2.40 3.19
CA ALA A 46 -10.73 -1.56 3.09
C ALA A 46 -11.19 -1.39 1.64
N ALA A 47 -10.26 -1.16 0.71
CA ALA A 47 -10.56 -1.10 -0.72
C ALA A 47 -11.16 -2.41 -1.25
N ILE A 48 -10.64 -3.57 -0.84
CA ILE A 48 -11.21 -4.89 -1.18
C ILE A 48 -12.64 -5.03 -0.65
N PHE A 49 -12.90 -4.61 0.58
CA PHE A 49 -14.26 -4.68 1.14
C PHE A 49 -15.23 -3.76 0.41
N THR A 50 -14.82 -2.53 0.08
CA THR A 50 -15.63 -1.60 -0.71
C THR A 50 -15.92 -2.16 -2.10
N ALA A 51 -14.90 -2.70 -2.77
CA ALA A 51 -15.05 -3.37 -4.06
C ALA A 51 -16.05 -4.54 -4.01
N LYS A 52 -15.94 -5.41 -3.01
CA LYS A 52 -16.84 -6.57 -2.83
C LYS A 52 -18.29 -6.20 -2.57
N ARG A 53 -18.56 -5.04 -1.95
CA ARG A 53 -19.92 -4.55 -1.71
C ARG A 53 -20.51 -3.80 -2.92
N GLY A 54 -19.65 -3.36 -3.84
CA GLY A 54 -20.07 -2.68 -5.06
C GLY A 54 -20.58 -3.64 -6.13
N ASN A 55 -21.08 -3.06 -7.23
CA ASN A 55 -21.61 -3.80 -8.37
C ASN A 55 -20.53 -4.22 -9.39
N ASP A 56 -19.25 -4.20 -9.00
CA ASP A 56 -18.07 -4.52 -9.84
C ASP A 56 -18.11 -3.86 -11.23
N THR A 57 -18.60 -2.61 -11.31
CA THR A 57 -18.62 -1.84 -12.55
C THR A 57 -17.29 -1.11 -12.74
N PRO A 58 -16.83 -0.87 -13.99
CA PRO A 58 -15.58 -0.17 -14.25
C PRO A 58 -15.49 1.19 -13.51
N ALA A 59 -16.55 2.00 -13.58
CA ALA A 59 -16.60 3.28 -12.91
C ALA A 59 -16.59 3.19 -11.37
N ALA A 60 -17.15 2.12 -10.78
CA ALA A 60 -17.05 1.90 -9.34
C ALA A 60 -15.63 1.48 -8.93
N ASN A 61 -15.02 0.63 -9.76
CA ASN A 61 -13.66 0.14 -9.57
C ASN A 61 -12.62 1.27 -9.66
N GLU A 62 -12.74 2.15 -10.65
CA GLU A 62 -11.93 3.37 -10.78
C GLU A 62 -12.01 4.25 -9.52
N ARG A 63 -13.22 4.45 -8.97
CA ARG A 63 -13.40 5.24 -7.74
C ARG A 63 -12.72 4.61 -6.53
N VAL A 64 -12.82 3.29 -6.37
CA VAL A 64 -12.16 2.57 -5.29
C VAL A 64 -10.64 2.71 -5.40
N LEU A 65 -10.09 2.57 -6.61
CA LEU A 65 -8.66 2.73 -6.86
C LEU A 65 -8.19 4.17 -6.63
N ALA A 66 -8.92 5.16 -7.14
CA ALA A 66 -8.60 6.57 -6.91
C ALA A 66 -8.63 6.93 -5.42
N GLN A 67 -9.59 6.38 -4.67
CA GLN A 67 -9.65 6.56 -3.22
C GLN A 67 -8.44 5.93 -2.52
N LEU A 68 -8.08 4.68 -2.87
CA LEU A 68 -6.90 4.02 -2.33
C LEU A 68 -5.61 4.79 -2.66
N GLU A 69 -5.45 5.25 -3.89
CA GLU A 69 -4.29 6.05 -4.30
C GLU A 69 -4.23 7.38 -3.53
N SER A 70 -5.36 8.04 -3.31
CA SER A 70 -5.44 9.27 -2.52
C SER A 70 -5.04 9.04 -1.05
N GLN A 71 -5.46 7.92 -0.45
CA GLN A 71 -5.07 7.54 0.91
C GLN A 71 -3.55 7.30 1.01
N LEU A 72 -2.98 6.53 0.08
CA LEU A 72 -1.55 6.25 0.05
C LEU A 72 -0.70 7.50 -0.22
N THR A 73 -1.17 8.38 -1.12
CA THR A 73 -0.50 9.65 -1.41
C THR A 73 -0.51 10.57 -0.19
N SER A 74 -1.63 10.64 0.53
CA SER A 74 -1.71 11.44 1.76
C SER A 74 -0.77 10.87 2.83
N PHE A 75 -0.74 9.55 2.99
CA PHE A 75 0.17 8.88 3.92
C PHE A 75 1.65 9.09 3.58
N GLU A 76 2.01 9.01 2.30
CA GLU A 76 3.38 9.30 1.81
C GLU A 76 3.78 10.75 2.11
N ARG A 77 2.92 11.71 1.81
CA ARG A 77 3.17 13.13 2.08
C ARG A 77 3.36 13.38 3.57
N ASP A 78 2.45 12.88 4.41
CA ASP A 78 2.48 13.15 5.85
C ASP A 78 3.75 12.55 6.50
N THR A 79 4.16 11.36 6.05
CA THR A 79 5.40 10.71 6.52
C THR A 79 6.65 11.41 6.00
N ARG A 80 6.63 11.92 4.77
CA ARG A 80 7.71 12.76 4.20
C ARG A 80 7.89 14.06 4.98
N GLU A 81 6.79 14.74 5.33
CA GLU A 81 6.83 15.96 6.13
C GLU A 81 7.41 15.71 7.53
N LEU A 82 7.06 14.58 8.16
CA LEU A 82 7.64 14.17 9.44
C LEU A 82 9.14 13.86 9.31
N ALA A 83 9.56 13.19 8.24
CA ALA A 83 10.97 12.92 7.97
C ALA A 83 11.77 14.21 7.79
N ALA A 84 11.23 15.18 7.03
CA ALA A 84 11.85 16.49 6.83
C ALA A 84 12.03 17.29 8.13
N ARG A 85 11.21 17.00 9.17
CA ARG A 85 11.32 17.60 10.51
C ARG A 85 12.32 16.87 11.42
N GLY A 86 13.08 15.91 10.90
CA GLY A 86 14.14 15.21 11.63
C GLY A 86 13.65 14.03 12.49
N ALA A 87 12.43 13.55 12.29
CA ALA A 87 11.99 12.32 12.94
C ALA A 87 12.68 11.11 12.28
N HIS A 88 13.75 10.59 12.88
CA HIS A 88 14.53 9.44 12.35
C HIS A 88 13.70 8.21 11.97
N GLN A 89 12.54 8.01 12.60
CA GLN A 89 11.64 6.89 12.28
C GLN A 89 10.71 7.18 11.10
N ALA A 90 10.51 8.45 10.74
CA ALA A 90 9.60 8.85 9.68
C ALA A 90 10.17 8.57 8.28
N GLU A 91 11.50 8.50 8.12
CA GLU A 91 12.13 8.06 6.88
C GLU A 91 11.70 6.65 6.50
N ALA A 92 11.76 5.71 7.47
CA ALA A 92 11.30 4.34 7.24
C ALA A 92 9.80 4.26 6.92
N ARG A 93 8.97 5.12 7.54
CA ARG A 93 7.54 5.20 7.21
C ARG A 93 7.32 5.71 5.78
N HIS A 94 8.06 6.74 5.40
CA HIS A 94 8.00 7.34 4.08
C HIS A 94 8.43 6.36 2.98
N GLU A 95 9.52 5.61 3.19
CA GLU A 95 9.96 4.57 2.25
C GLU A 95 8.88 3.51 2.01
N ILE A 96 8.23 3.03 3.08
CA ILE A 96 7.12 2.07 2.97
C ILE A 96 5.93 2.69 2.23
N ALA A 97 5.54 3.92 2.56
CA ALA A 97 4.42 4.60 1.91
C ALA A 97 4.68 4.85 0.41
N ALA A 98 5.88 5.31 0.06
CA ALA A 98 6.29 5.55 -1.31
C ALA A 98 6.38 4.24 -2.11
N GLY A 99 6.94 3.19 -1.51
CA GLY A 99 7.01 1.85 -2.11
C GLY A 99 5.62 1.25 -2.37
N ALA A 100 4.71 1.38 -1.41
CA ALA A 100 3.32 0.99 -1.54
C ALA A 100 2.61 1.73 -2.69
N LEU A 101 2.75 3.05 -2.76
CA LEU A 101 2.17 3.85 -3.84
C LEU A 101 2.73 3.45 -5.22
N ALA A 102 4.05 3.22 -5.32
CA ALA A 102 4.68 2.76 -6.55
C ALA A 102 4.18 1.37 -6.97
N GLN A 103 4.01 0.44 -6.01
CA GLN A 103 3.44 -0.88 -6.28
C GLN A 103 2.00 -0.78 -6.79
N LEU A 104 1.14 0.02 -6.14
CA LEU A 104 -0.23 0.22 -6.60
C LEU A 104 -0.26 0.67 -8.07
N ARG A 105 0.54 1.68 -8.42
CA ARG A 105 0.62 2.20 -9.79
C ARG A 105 1.13 1.15 -10.78
N ALA A 106 2.15 0.38 -10.40
CA ALA A 106 2.70 -0.67 -11.24
C ALA A 106 1.69 -1.79 -11.53
N VAL A 107 0.93 -2.24 -10.51
CA VAL A 107 -0.07 -3.29 -10.74
C VAL A 107 -1.30 -2.75 -11.48
N SER A 108 -1.73 -1.51 -11.23
CA SER A 108 -2.81 -0.87 -12.02
C SER A 108 -2.44 -0.78 -13.50
N PHE A 109 -1.23 -0.32 -13.82
CA PHE A 109 -0.75 -0.25 -15.20
C PHE A 109 -0.68 -1.62 -15.88
N ALA A 110 -0.19 -2.66 -15.17
CA ALA A 110 -0.11 -4.01 -15.71
C ALA A 110 -1.49 -4.57 -16.08
N VAL A 111 -2.51 -4.29 -15.28
CA VAL A 111 -3.90 -4.71 -15.55
C VAL A 111 -4.48 -3.98 -16.76
N GLU A 112 -4.27 -2.67 -16.87
CA GLU A 112 -4.73 -1.89 -18.03
C GLU A 112 -4.13 -2.41 -19.35
N VAL A 113 -2.84 -2.75 -19.35
CA VAL A 113 -2.17 -3.32 -20.53
C VAL A 113 -2.73 -4.69 -20.90
N GLU A 114 -2.98 -5.56 -19.91
CA GLU A 114 -3.55 -6.89 -20.14
C GLU A 114 -4.95 -6.80 -20.78
N GLU A 115 -5.79 -5.88 -20.31
CA GLU A 115 -7.12 -5.60 -20.89
C GLU A 115 -7.05 -5.05 -22.33
N MET A 116 -6.00 -4.30 -22.70
CA MET A 116 -5.81 -3.80 -24.08
C MET A 116 -5.33 -4.88 -25.07
N THR A 117 -4.72 -5.96 -24.57
CA THR A 117 -4.10 -7.01 -25.41
C THR A 117 -4.92 -8.29 -25.52
N SER A 118 -6.01 -8.42 -24.77
CA SER A 118 -6.94 -9.56 -24.77
C SER A 118 -8.16 -9.30 -25.63
#